data_AF-A0A7C2K5M6-F1
#
_entry.id   AF-A0A7C2K5M6-F1
#
_cell.length_a   1.000
_cell.length_b   1.000
_cell.length_c   1.000
_cell.angle_alpha   90.00
_cell.angle_beta   90.00
_cell.angle_gamma   90.00
#
_symmetry.space_group_name_H-M   'P 1'
#
loop_
_entity.id
_entity.type
_entity.pdbx_description
1 polymer ?
#
loop_
_entity_poly.entity_id
_entity_poly.type
_entity_poly.pdbx_seq_one_letter_code
_entity_poly.pdbx_strand_id
1 'polypeptide(L)'
;MNPPPIRRRDTKRVTGPWPDCVHPVLQRVYASRGVQAPEQVEYRLQRLLPPASMKSIDIAAGHLVGAIHRQESILVVGDYDCDGATA
;
A
#
# COMPACT_ATOMS: atom_id res chain seq x y z
N MET A 1 0.48 44.47 -8.83
CA MET A 1 1.14 43.15 -8.93
C MET A 1 0.04 42.15 -9.27
N ASN A 2 0.02 41.56 -10.47
CA ASN A 2 -1.03 40.60 -10.82
C ASN A 2 -0.80 39.29 -10.04
N PRO A 3 -1.84 38.70 -9.44
CA PRO A 3 -1.71 37.41 -8.78
C PRO A 3 -1.32 36.34 -9.83
N PRO A 4 -0.49 35.36 -9.45
CA PRO A 4 -0.10 34.29 -10.36
C PRO A 4 -1.37 33.55 -10.86
N PRO A 5 -1.45 33.19 -12.15
CA PRO A 5 -2.62 32.53 -12.70
C PRO A 5 -2.78 31.13 -12.06
N ILE A 6 -3.97 30.85 -11.54
CA ILE A 6 -4.31 29.52 -11.03
C ILE A 6 -4.39 28.56 -12.22
N ARG A 7 -3.39 27.69 -12.39
CA ARG A 7 -3.44 26.57 -13.33
C ARG A 7 -3.96 25.33 -12.64
N ARG A 8 -5.07 24.77 -13.14
CA ARG A 8 -5.53 23.43 -12.74
C ARG A 8 -4.65 22.38 -13.43
N ARG A 9 -4.23 21.34 -12.70
CA ARG A 9 -3.55 20.19 -13.29
C ARG A 9 -4.53 19.45 -14.19
N ASP A 10 -4.05 18.96 -15.33
CA ASP A 10 -4.77 17.96 -16.12
C ASP A 10 -4.86 16.67 -15.30
N THR A 11 -6.02 16.48 -14.68
CA THR A 11 -6.34 15.22 -14.01
C THR A 11 -6.84 14.26 -15.07
N LYS A 12 -6.29 13.03 -15.12
CA LYS A 12 -6.87 11.94 -15.90
C LYS A 12 -8.37 11.89 -15.61
N ARG A 13 -9.18 11.73 -16.66
CA ARG A 13 -10.64 11.66 -16.54
C ARG A 13 -10.98 10.57 -15.52
N VAL A 14 -11.88 10.87 -14.60
CA VAL A 14 -12.44 9.86 -13.70
C VAL A 14 -13.19 8.87 -14.59
N THR A 15 -12.65 7.66 -14.76
CA THR A 15 -13.20 6.64 -15.66
C THR A 15 -13.74 5.41 -14.93
N GLY A 16 -13.46 5.27 -13.63
CA GLY A 16 -13.90 4.12 -12.83
C GLY A 16 -15.34 4.23 -12.31
N PRO A 17 -16.00 3.09 -12.04
CA PRO A 17 -17.31 3.07 -11.39
C PRO A 17 -17.13 3.40 -9.90
N TRP A 18 -17.29 4.67 -9.55
CA TRP A 18 -17.29 5.10 -8.16
C TRP A 18 -18.70 4.94 -7.56
N PRO A 19 -18.84 4.47 -6.31
CA PRO A 19 -20.13 4.46 -5.63
C PRO A 19 -20.72 5.87 -5.51
N ASP A 20 -22.04 5.98 -5.56
CA ASP A 20 -22.76 7.27 -5.46
C ASP A 20 -22.48 8.01 -4.14
N CYS A 21 -22.09 7.28 -3.08
CA CYS A 21 -21.70 7.86 -1.81
C CYS A 21 -20.33 8.56 -1.83
N VAL A 22 -19.52 8.37 -2.87
CA VAL A 22 -18.20 9.01 -3.01
C VAL A 22 -18.36 10.34 -3.73
N HIS A 23 -18.17 11.44 -3.00
CA HIS A 23 -18.32 12.79 -3.54
C HIS A 23 -17.42 13.04 -4.78
N PRO A 24 -17.90 13.72 -5.84
CA PRO A 24 -17.14 13.95 -7.08
C PRO A 24 -15.77 14.62 -6.88
N VAL A 25 -15.62 15.44 -5.82
CA VAL A 25 -14.31 16.01 -5.45
C VAL A 25 -13.32 14.92 -5.07
N LEU A 26 -13.73 13.93 -4.26
CA LEU A 26 -12.87 12.83 -3.83
C LEU A 26 -12.49 11.94 -5.02
N GLN A 27 -13.43 11.68 -5.94
CA GLN A 27 -13.14 10.93 -7.17
C GLN A 27 -12.03 11.58 -8.01
N ARG A 28 -12.05 12.92 -8.15
CA ARG A 28 -10.96 13.66 -8.85
C ARG A 28 -9.64 13.61 -8.09
N VAL A 29 -9.68 13.69 -6.76
CA VAL A 29 -8.50 13.60 -5.90
C VAL A 29 -7.85 12.21 -6.03
N TYR A 30 -8.64 11.14 -6.06
CA TYR A 30 -8.17 9.78 -6.30
C TYR A 30 -7.62 9.60 -7.72
N ALA A 31 -8.33 10.04 -8.75
CA ALA A 31 -7.84 9.98 -10.13
C ALA A 31 -6.51 10.72 -10.32
N SER A 32 -6.31 11.85 -9.62
CA SER A 32 -5.05 12.60 -9.64
C SER A 32 -3.86 11.83 -9.03
N ARG A 33 -4.12 10.81 -8.22
CA ARG A 33 -3.13 9.89 -7.63
C ARG A 33 -3.00 8.57 -8.40
N GLY A 34 -3.65 8.45 -9.56
CA GLY A 34 -3.65 7.22 -10.35
C GLY A 34 -4.59 6.13 -9.85
N VAL A 35 -5.41 6.42 -8.83
CA VAL A 35 -6.48 5.54 -8.37
C VAL A 35 -7.64 5.60 -9.33
N GLN A 36 -7.95 4.48 -9.95
CA GLN A 36 -8.97 4.31 -10.98
C GLN A 36 -10.18 3.52 -10.49
N ALA A 37 -10.10 2.82 -9.35
CA ALA A 37 -11.19 2.03 -8.82
C ALA A 37 -11.28 2.12 -7.28
N PRO A 38 -12.47 1.99 -6.68
CA PRO A 38 -12.66 2.08 -5.22
C PRO A 38 -11.85 1.06 -4.42
N GLU A 39 -11.60 -0.13 -4.97
CA GLU A 39 -10.89 -1.20 -4.29
C GLU A 39 -9.42 -0.85 -4.01
N GLN A 40 -8.84 0.07 -4.80
CA GLN A 40 -7.46 0.52 -4.65
C GLN A 40 -7.24 1.45 -3.44
N VAL A 41 -8.32 1.86 -2.76
CA VAL A 41 -8.27 2.71 -1.56
C VAL A 41 -8.95 2.06 -0.36
N GLU A 42 -9.20 0.75 -0.45
CA GLU A 42 -9.75 -0.04 0.64
C GLU A 42 -8.62 -0.59 1.54
N TYR A 43 -8.63 -0.20 2.82
CA TYR A 43 -7.59 -0.57 3.79
C TYR A 43 -7.79 -1.93 4.48
N ARG A 44 -8.78 -2.72 4.05
CA ARG A 44 -9.06 -4.01 4.69
C ARG A 44 -7.95 -5.00 4.40
N LEU A 45 -7.63 -5.84 5.37
CA LEU A 45 -6.59 -6.89 5.24
C LEU A 45 -6.78 -7.76 3.99
N GLN A 46 -8.01 -8.07 3.61
CA GLN A 46 -8.37 -8.84 2.41
C GLN A 46 -7.92 -8.20 1.08
N ARG A 47 -7.55 -6.92 1.08
CA ARG A 47 -7.05 -6.18 -0.08
C ARG A 47 -5.53 -6.01 -0.10
N LEU A 48 -4.83 -6.41 0.96
CA LEU A 48 -3.38 -6.48 0.94
C LEU A 48 -2.92 -7.64 0.05
N LEU A 49 -1.72 -7.52 -0.50
CA LEU A 49 -1.10 -8.61 -1.24
C LEU A 49 -0.92 -9.83 -0.33
N PRO A 50 -1.28 -11.04 -0.77
CA PRO A 50 -1.10 -12.24 0.04
C PRO A 50 0.40 -12.45 0.37
N PRO A 51 0.77 -12.78 1.62
CA PRO A 51 2.16 -13.09 1.97
C PRO A 51 2.75 -14.21 1.10
N ALA A 52 1.92 -15.18 0.70
CA ALA A 52 2.30 -16.27 -0.19
C ALA A 52 2.81 -15.83 -1.57
N SER A 53 2.54 -14.57 -1.98
CA SER A 53 3.08 -13.99 -3.22
C SER A 53 4.52 -13.49 -3.08
N MET A 54 5.04 -13.38 -1.86
CA MET A 54 6.41 -12.96 -1.61
C MET A 54 7.39 -14.05 -2.04
N LYS A 55 8.39 -13.67 -2.82
CA LYS A 55 9.41 -14.60 -3.33
C LYS A 55 10.08 -15.34 -2.18
N SER A 56 10.12 -16.67 -2.27
CA SER A 56 10.80 -17.57 -1.32
C SER A 56 10.27 -17.52 0.12
N ILE A 57 9.04 -17.01 0.35
CA ILE A 57 8.47 -16.89 1.69
C ILE A 57 8.36 -18.24 2.41
N ASP A 58 7.98 -19.30 1.71
CA ASP A 58 7.84 -20.65 2.29
C ASP A 58 9.19 -21.21 2.75
N ILE A 59 10.24 -20.97 1.97
CA ILE A 59 11.61 -21.39 2.30
C ILE A 59 12.08 -20.66 3.57
N ALA A 60 11.95 -19.33 3.59
CA ALA A 60 12.34 -18.52 4.74
C ALA A 60 11.57 -18.90 6.02
N ALA A 61 10.25 -19.07 5.91
CA ALA A 61 9.41 -19.50 7.02
C ALA A 61 9.81 -20.89 7.53
N GLY A 62 10.10 -21.84 6.63
CA GLY A 62 10.58 -23.18 6.99
C GLY A 62 11.91 -23.16 7.75
N HIS A 63 12.86 -22.32 7.34
CA HIS A 63 14.12 -22.13 8.06
C HIS A 63 13.89 -21.59 9.47
N LEU A 64 13.03 -20.56 9.61
CA LEU A 64 12.72 -19.96 10.90
C LEU A 64 12.02 -20.95 11.84
N VAL A 65 11.04 -21.70 11.34
CA VAL A 65 10.36 -22.76 12.09
C VAL A 65 11.37 -23.81 12.59
N GLY A 66 12.31 -24.21 11.74
CA GLY A 66 13.38 -25.14 12.12
C GLY A 66 14.29 -24.59 13.22
N ALA A 67 14.72 -23.33 13.12
CA ALA A 67 15.56 -22.67 14.11
C ALA A 67 14.85 -22.57 15.48
N ILE A 68 13.55 -22.22 15.47
CA ILE A 68 12.72 -22.17 16.68
C ILE A 68 12.63 -23.56 17.34
N HIS A 69 12.35 -24.61 16.58
CA HIS A 69 12.27 -25.98 17.10
C HIS A 69 13.59 -26.46 17.71
N ARG A 70 14.72 -26.05 17.14
CA ARG A 70 16.07 -26.36 17.64
C ARG A 70 16.54 -25.43 18.75
N GLN A 71 15.73 -24.45 19.15
CA GLN A 71 16.05 -23.45 20.18
C GLN A 71 17.35 -22.69 19.87
N GLU A 72 17.55 -22.37 18.59
CA GLU A 72 18.68 -21.56 18.15
C GLU A 72 18.51 -20.10 18.59
N SER A 73 19.63 -19.41 18.84
CA SER A 73 19.61 -17.97 19.05
C SER A 73 19.25 -17.24 17.76
N ILE A 74 18.18 -16.44 17.77
CA ILE A 74 17.70 -15.69 16.62
C ILE A 74 17.96 -14.19 16.88
N LEU A 75 18.74 -13.56 16.00
CA LEU A 75 18.94 -12.11 15.99
C LEU A 75 18.07 -11.48 14.89
N VAL A 76 17.18 -10.57 15.28
CA VAL A 76 16.39 -9.77 14.35
C VAL A 76 17.12 -8.45 14.13
N VAL A 77 17.51 -8.16 12.89
CA VAL A 77 18.18 -6.91 12.49
C VAL A 77 17.24 -6.17 11.54
N GLY A 78 16.79 -4.99 11.94
CA GLY A 78 15.97 -4.08 11.14
C GLY A 78 16.76 -2.83 10.73
N ASP A 79 16.22 -2.08 9.79
CA ASP A 79 16.76 -0.76 9.43
C ASP A 79 16.42 0.29 10.52
N TYR A 80 17.17 1.39 10.56
CA TYR A 80 17.01 2.45 11.56
C TYR A 80 15.94 3.46 11.15
N ASP A 81 14.70 3.00 10.96
CA ASP A 81 13.53 3.83 10.77
C ASP A 81 12.26 3.19 11.35
N CYS A 82 11.12 3.86 11.20
CA CYS A 82 9.85 3.38 11.74
C CYS A 82 9.40 2.06 11.09
N ASP A 83 9.66 1.87 9.80
CA ASP A 83 9.24 0.67 9.09
C ASP A 83 10.09 -0.51 9.59
N GLY A 84 11.41 -0.34 9.67
CA GLY A 84 12.34 -1.35 10.19
C GLY A 84 12.16 -1.67 11.67
N ALA A 85 11.76 -0.69 12.49
CA ALA A 85 11.52 -0.88 13.93
C ALA A 85 10.15 -1.52 14.26
N THR A 86 9.20 -1.52 13.32
CA THR A 86 7.84 -2.09 13.52
C THR A 86 7.59 -3.42 12.82
N ALA A 87 8.51 -3.84 11.94
CA ALA A 87 8.49 -5.12 11.24
C ALA A 87 8.62 -6.33 12.19
#